data_AF-A0A1T4MH33-F1
#
_entry.id   AF-A0A1T4MH33-F1
#
_cell.length_a   1.000
_cell.length_b   1.000
_cell.length_c   1.000
_cell.angle_alpha   90.00
_cell.angle_beta   90.00
_cell.angle_gamma   90.00
#
_symmetry.space_group_name_H-M   'P 1'
#
loop_
_entity.id
_entity.type
_entity.pdbx_description
1 polymer ?
#
loop_
_entity_poly.entity_id
_entity_poly.type
_entity_poly.pdbx_seq_one_letter_code
_entity_poly.pdbx_strand_id
1 'polypeptide(L)'
;MIAVEIIMYVAAALCITLGILQVKEKGPLINNAWIYANKEERRTMDKKPYYRQSGIVFLLIGIQLIMDGLFCGTKNYIFLIVEYVLLVLVVVYAVVSAIRIDKKKKNNIK
;
A
#
# COMPACT_ATOMS: atom_id res chain seq x y z
N MET A 1 -17.10 -2.17 19.98
CA MET A 1 -17.38 -0.72 19.91
C MET A 1 -17.75 -0.41 18.48
N ILE A 2 -19.03 -0.13 18.22
CA ILE A 2 -19.57 0.06 16.86
C ILE A 2 -18.87 1.23 16.15
N ALA A 3 -18.56 2.31 16.87
CA ALA A 3 -17.87 3.46 16.29
C ALA A 3 -16.50 3.09 15.68
N VAL A 4 -15.69 2.28 16.37
CA VAL A 4 -14.36 1.87 15.87
C VAL A 4 -14.49 1.01 14.62
N GLU A 5 -15.43 0.07 14.62
CA GLU A 5 -15.71 -0.77 13.45
C GLU A 5 -16.07 0.08 12.20
N ILE A 6 -16.96 1.06 12.36
CA ILE A 6 -17.34 1.96 11.26
C ILE A 6 -16.13 2.76 10.76
N ILE A 7 -15.32 3.31 11.67
CA ILE A 7 -14.11 4.06 11.32
C ILE A 7 -13.15 3.19 10.50
N MET A 8 -12.95 1.93 10.90
CA MET A 8 -12.09 0.99 10.18
C MET A 8 -12.59 0.74 8.76
N TYR A 9 -13.89 0.51 8.56
CA TYR A 9 -14.43 0.28 7.22
C TYR A 9 -14.39 1.52 6.33
N VAL A 10 -14.60 2.72 6.88
CA VAL A 10 -14.44 3.97 6.13
C VAL A 10 -12.97 4.16 5.71
N ALA A 11 -12.03 3.97 6.64
CA ALA A 11 -10.59 4.05 6.35
C ALA A 11 -10.16 2.99 5.32
N ALA A 12 -10.71 1.78 5.40
CA ALA A 12 -10.49 0.71 4.43
C ALA A 12 -10.96 1.11 3.03
N ALA A 13 -12.17 1.65 2.90
CA ALA A 13 -12.71 2.10 1.62
C ALA A 13 -11.83 3.19 0.98
N LEU A 14 -11.33 4.13 1.79
CA LEU A 14 -10.39 5.16 1.33
C LEU A 14 -9.07 4.54 0.85
N CYS A 15 -8.47 3.63 1.63
CA CYS A 15 -7.23 2.96 1.27
C CYS A 15 -7.40 2.14 -0.02
N ILE A 16 -8.47 1.36 -0.15
CA ILE A 16 -8.74 0.57 -1.36
C ILE A 16 -8.93 1.49 -2.56
N THR A 17 -9.68 2.58 -2.42
CA THR A 17 -9.89 3.56 -3.50
C THR A 17 -8.56 4.16 -3.95
N LEU A 18 -7.72 4.60 -3.01
CA LEU A 18 -6.37 5.08 -3.31
C LEU A 18 -5.52 4.00 -3.98
N GLY A 19 -5.57 2.77 -3.48
CA GLY A 19 -4.88 1.61 -4.03
C GLY A 19 -5.24 1.35 -5.49
N ILE A 20 -6.54 1.33 -5.81
CA ILE A 20 -7.05 1.17 -7.18
C ILE A 20 -6.59 2.32 -8.08
N LEU A 21 -6.66 3.57 -7.60
CA LEU A 21 -6.20 4.73 -8.36
C LEU A 21 -4.71 4.64 -8.66
N GLN A 22 -3.88 4.29 -7.67
CA GLN A 22 -2.44 4.12 -7.83
C GLN A 22 -2.10 2.97 -8.80
N VAL A 23 -2.75 1.80 -8.70
CA VAL A 23 -2.54 0.68 -9.65
C VAL A 23 -2.92 1.08 -11.08
N LYS A 24 -3.93 1.94 -11.24
CA LYS A 24 -4.34 2.52 -12.53
C LYS A 24 -3.48 3.72 -12.97
N GLU A 25 -2.41 4.04 -12.25
CA GLU A 25 -1.52 5.17 -12.51
C GLU A 25 -2.28 6.52 -12.54
N LYS A 26 -3.38 6.64 -11.77
CA LYS A 26 -4.22 7.84 -11.69
C LYS A 26 -3.91 8.67 -10.45
N GLY A 27 -3.89 9.99 -10.63
CA GLY A 27 -3.65 10.95 -9.55
C GLY A 27 -2.16 11.08 -9.18
N PRO A 28 -1.84 11.79 -8.09
CA PRO A 28 -0.45 12.00 -7.66
C PRO A 28 0.19 10.68 -7.21
N LEU A 29 1.49 10.50 -7.47
CA LEU A 29 2.23 9.31 -7.04
C LEU A 29 2.51 9.36 -5.54
N ILE A 30 1.91 8.46 -4.76
CA ILE A 30 2.08 8.41 -3.30
C ILE A 30 3.17 7.39 -2.98
N ASN A 31 4.42 7.70 -3.29
CA ASN A 31 5.57 6.84 -3.03
C ASN A 31 6.74 7.66 -2.47
N ASN A 32 7.43 7.12 -1.47
CA ASN A 32 8.55 7.80 -0.81
C ASN A 32 9.63 8.25 -1.81
N ALA A 33 9.97 7.41 -2.78
CA ALA A 33 10.97 7.78 -3.79
C ALA A 33 10.55 9.01 -4.59
N TRP A 34 9.26 9.18 -4.89
CA TRP A 34 8.76 10.36 -5.61
C TRP A 34 8.61 11.58 -4.70
N ILE A 35 8.10 11.41 -3.48
CA ILE A 35 7.89 12.50 -2.51
C ILE A 35 9.22 13.18 -2.19
N TYR A 36 10.29 12.40 -1.99
CA TYR A 36 11.60 12.95 -1.63
C TYR A 36 12.49 13.30 -2.83
N ALA A 37 12.13 12.90 -4.05
CA ALA A 37 12.89 13.26 -5.24
C ALA A 37 12.81 14.76 -5.56
N ASN A 38 13.92 15.32 -6.04
CA ASN A 38 13.99 16.68 -6.55
C ASN A 38 13.29 16.82 -7.93
N LYS A 39 13.20 18.04 -8.47
CA LYS A 39 12.48 18.29 -9.74
C LYS A 39 13.07 17.54 -10.93
N GLU A 40 14.39 17.41 -11.01
CA GLU A 40 15.08 16.75 -12.11
C GLU A 40 14.94 15.22 -12.03
N GLU A 41 15.09 14.66 -10.83
CA GLU A 41 14.83 13.25 -10.54
C GLU A 41 13.38 12.87 -10.87
N ARG A 42 12.40 13.69 -10.49
CA ARG A 42 10.98 13.45 -10.80
C ARG A 42 10.67 13.49 -12.30
N ARG A 43 11.42 14.26 -13.10
CA ARG A 43 11.24 14.36 -14.56
C ARG A 43 11.72 13.11 -15.28
N THR A 44 12.79 12.50 -14.79
CA THR A 44 13.45 11.34 -15.43
C THR A 44 13.03 9.98 -14.84
N MET A 45 12.32 9.98 -13.72
CA MET A 45 11.87 8.76 -13.03
C MET A 45 10.81 7.97 -13.82
N ASP A 46 11.05 6.68 -14.03
CA ASP A 46 9.99 5.70 -14.40
C ASP A 46 9.04 5.53 -13.22
N LYS A 47 7.88 6.20 -13.25
CA LYS A 47 6.91 6.26 -12.15
C LYS A 47 6.08 4.98 -12.00
N LYS A 48 5.91 4.22 -13.07
CA LYS A 48 5.05 3.03 -13.13
C LYS A 48 5.31 2.00 -12.01
N PRO A 49 6.56 1.57 -11.74
CA PRO A 49 6.83 0.66 -10.65
C PRO A 49 6.43 1.20 -9.27
N TYR A 50 6.62 2.50 -9.04
CA TYR A 50 6.30 3.15 -7.77
C TYR A 50 4.78 3.28 -7.58
N TYR A 51 4.03 3.61 -8.64
CA TYR A 51 2.56 3.58 -8.64
C TYR A 51 2.04 2.20 -8.28
N ARG A 52 2.60 1.15 -8.91
CA ARG A 52 2.20 -0.23 -8.64
C ARG A 52 2.51 -0.66 -7.21
N GLN A 53 3.71 -0.35 -6.71
CA GLN A 53 4.11 -0.66 -5.33
C GLN A 53 3.17 0.01 -4.33
N SER A 54 2.99 1.33 -4.43
CA SER A 54 2.12 2.08 -3.54
C SER A 54 0.67 1.61 -3.62
N GLY A 55 0.18 1.33 -4.82
CA GLY A 55 -1.17 0.81 -5.02
C GLY A 55 -1.40 -0.53 -4.33
N ILE A 56 -0.47 -1.48 -4.47
CA ILE A 56 -0.58 -2.78 -3.79
C ILE A 56 -0.49 -2.64 -2.27
N VAL A 57 0.39 -1.76 -1.76
CA VAL A 57 0.48 -1.48 -0.32
C VAL A 57 -0.85 -0.93 0.22
N PHE A 58 -1.44 0.06 -0.45
CA PHE A 58 -2.74 0.62 -0.03
C PHE A 58 -3.88 -0.40 -0.09
N LEU A 59 -3.89 -1.30 -1.08
CA LEU A 59 -4.87 -2.39 -1.14
C LEU A 59 -4.72 -3.35 0.06
N LEU A 60 -3.48 -3.74 0.39
CA LEU A 60 -3.22 -4.63 1.53
C LEU A 60 -3.59 -3.99 2.87
N ILE A 61 -3.25 -2.71 3.06
CA ILE A 61 -3.67 -1.94 4.25
C ILE A 61 -5.20 -1.86 4.33
N GLY A 62 -5.88 -1.65 3.19
CA GLY A 62 -7.33 -1.67 3.14
C GLY A 62 -7.93 -3.01 3.62
N ILE A 63 -7.33 -4.13 3.24
CA ILE A 63 -7.75 -5.46 3.71
C ILE A 63 -7.48 -5.63 5.20
N GLN A 64 -6.34 -5.17 5.71
CA GLN A 64 -6.03 -5.21 7.16
C GLN A 64 -7.09 -4.46 7.97
N LEU A 65 -7.46 -3.24 7.55
CA LEU A 65 -8.52 -2.46 8.21
C LEU A 65 -9.89 -3.16 8.19
N ILE A 66 -10.20 -3.91 7.13
CA ILE A 66 -11.41 -4.76 7.10
C ILE A 66 -11.32 -5.86 8.16
N MET A 67 -10.17 -6.53 8.29
CA MET A 67 -9.98 -7.56 9.32
C MET A 67 -10.12 -6.98 10.74
N ASP A 68 -9.56 -5.80 10.99
CA ASP A 68 -9.71 -5.10 12.28
C ASP A 68 -11.17 -4.75 12.59
N GLY A 69 -11.91 -4.26 11.59
CA GLY A 69 -13.34 -4.01 11.70
C GLY A 69 -14.13 -5.28 12.04
N LEU A 70 -13.85 -6.37 11.33
CA LEU A 70 -14.48 -7.67 11.57
C LEU A 70 -14.16 -8.23 12.96
N PHE A 71 -12.92 -8.09 13.43
CA PHE A 71 -12.56 -8.44 14.81
C PHE A 71 -13.31 -7.58 15.83
N CYS A 72 -13.43 -6.28 15.58
CA CYS A 72 -14.14 -5.37 16.48
C CYS A 72 -15.63 -5.70 16.63
N GLY A 73 -16.30 -6.10 15.54
CA GLY A 73 -17.72 -6.47 15.51
C GLY A 73 -17.99 -7.89 16.01
N THR A 74 -17.15 -8.86 15.65
CA THR A 74 -17.41 -10.28 15.92
C THR A 74 -16.69 -10.84 17.15
N LYS A 75 -15.58 -10.19 17.57
CA LYS A 75 -14.62 -10.73 18.56
C LYS A 75 -14.00 -12.08 18.19
N ASN A 76 -14.07 -12.47 16.91
CA ASN A 76 -13.44 -13.68 16.43
C ASN A 76 -11.95 -13.45 16.16
N TYR A 77 -11.10 -14.10 16.95
CA TYR A 77 -9.63 -13.98 16.87
C TYR A 77 -9.02 -14.46 15.54
N ILE A 78 -9.75 -15.20 14.71
CA ILE A 78 -9.28 -15.55 13.36
C ILE A 78 -8.96 -14.28 12.56
N PHE A 79 -9.77 -13.23 12.66
CA PHE A 79 -9.54 -11.98 11.96
C PHE A 79 -8.26 -11.27 12.44
N LEU A 80 -7.98 -11.32 13.74
CA LEU A 80 -6.74 -10.79 14.32
C LEU A 80 -5.51 -11.56 13.83
N ILE A 81 -5.59 -12.90 13.76
CA ILE A 81 -4.49 -13.74 13.25
C ILE A 81 -4.22 -13.42 11.78
N VAL A 82 -5.28 -13.31 10.96
CA VAL A 82 -5.15 -12.97 9.54
C VAL A 82 -4.55 -11.57 9.35
N GLU A 83 -4.94 -10.60 10.17
CA GLU A 83 -4.36 -9.25 10.16
C GLU A 83 -2.84 -9.29 10.39
N TYR A 84 -2.36 -9.98 11.43
CA TYR A 84 -0.93 -10.08 11.70
C TYR A 84 -0.15 -10.75 10.56
N VAL A 85 -0.73 -11.76 9.92
CA VAL A 85 -0.13 -12.38 8.73
C VAL A 85 -0.04 -11.37 7.58
N LEU A 86 -1.10 -10.61 7.33
CA LEU A 86 -1.12 -9.58 6.30
C LEU A 86 -0.12 -8.46 6.57
N LEU A 87 0.09 -8.08 7.84
CA LEU A 87 1.09 -7.10 8.26
C LEU A 87 2.51 -7.55 7.86
N VAL A 88 2.85 -8.80 8.13
CA VAL A 88 4.17 -9.35 7.71
C VAL A 88 4.27 -9.35 6.18
N LEU A 89 3.22 -9.78 5.48
CA LEU A 89 3.21 -9.83 4.02
C LEU A 89 3.36 -8.45 3.37
N VAL A 90 2.71 -7.40 3.89
CA VAL A 90 2.81 -6.05 3.32
C VAL A 90 4.21 -5.48 3.49
N VAL A 91 4.85 -5.71 4.64
CA VAL A 91 6.24 -5.28 4.89
C VAL A 91 7.20 -6.01 3.97
N VAL A 92 7.12 -7.34 3.89
CA VAL A 92 7.96 -8.16 3.00
C VAL A 92 7.78 -7.73 1.55
N TYR A 93 6.53 -7.55 1.11
CA TYR A 93 6.22 -7.08 -0.23
C TYR A 93 6.85 -5.70 -0.50
N ALA A 94 6.70 -4.75 0.42
CA ALA A 94 7.22 -3.40 0.27
C ALA A 94 8.75 -3.40 0.12
N VAL A 95 9.46 -4.17 0.95
CA VAL A 95 10.92 -4.29 0.91
C VAL A 95 11.39 -4.98 -0.38
N VAL A 96 10.81 -6.13 -0.72
CA VAL A 96 11.18 -6.88 -1.94
C VAL A 96 10.89 -6.05 -3.19
N SER A 97 9.77 -5.32 -3.21
CA SER A 97 9.42 -4.43 -4.30
C SER A 97 10.43 -3.30 -4.44
N ALA A 98 10.81 -2.63 -3.34
CA ALA A 98 11.80 -1.56 -3.37
C ALA A 98 13.15 -2.05 -3.93
N ILE A 99 13.64 -3.21 -3.48
CA ILE A 99 14.89 -3.81 -3.97
C ILE A 99 14.81 -4.10 -5.48
N ARG A 100 13.68 -4.63 -5.96
CA ARG A 100 13.49 -4.92 -7.39
C ARG A 100 13.47 -3.65 -8.24
N ILE A 101 12.84 -2.59 -7.75
CA ILE A 101 12.77 -1.30 -8.44
C ILE A 101 14.18 -0.70 -8.56
N ASP A 102 14.95 -0.73 -7.48
CA ASP A 102 16.33 -0.21 -7.48
C ASP A 102 17.26 -1.00 -8.42
N LYS A 103 17.18 -2.34 -8.39
CA LYS A 103 17.91 -3.20 -9.35
C LYS A 103 17.56 -2.87 -10.81
N LYS A 104 16.28 -2.68 -11.12
CA LYS A 104 15.83 -2.31 -12.48
C LYS A 104 16.37 -0.94 -12.89
N LYS A 105 16.35 0.05 -11.98
CA LYS A 105 16.92 1.38 -12.21
C LYS A 105 18.39 1.30 -12.56
N LYS A 106 19.18 0.52 -11.82
CA LYS A 106 20.63 0.34 -12.07
C LYS A 106 20.95 -0.33 -13.40
N ASN A 107 20.13 -1.29 -13.83
CA ASN A 107 20.33 -1.98 -15.11
C ASN A 107 20.01 -1.09 -16.32
N ASN A 108 19.08 -0.15 -16.20
CA ASN A 108 18.71 0.76 -17.29
C ASN A 108 19.70 1.92 -17.50
N ILE A 109 20.67 2.11 -16.59
CA ILE A 109 21.70 3.16 -16.67
C ILE A 109 23.00 2.61 -17.28
N LYS A 110 23.17 1.28 -17.33
CA LYS A 110 24.30 0.62 -18.01
C LYS A 110 24.00 0.45 -19.49
#